data_AF-W4RZF8-F1
#
_entry.id   AF-W4RZF8-F1
#
_cell.length_a   1.000
_cell.length_b   1.000
_cell.length_c   1.000
_cell.angle_alpha   90.00
_cell.angle_beta   90.00
_cell.angle_gamma   90.00
#
_symmetry.space_group_name_H-M   'P 1'
#
loop_
_entity.id
_entity.type
_entity.pdbx_description
1 polymer ?
#
loop_
_entity_poly.entity_id
_entity_poly.type
_entity_poly.pdbx_seq_one_letter_code
_entity_poly.pdbx_strand_id
1 'polypeptide(L)'
;MHFKSSVNRAPRQSTTGEEGEERLLKLELKLLADVGLLGFPNAGKSTLIRAVSSATPKVADYPFTTLYPNLGVVSVEAYRSFVIADVPGLIEGAADGAGLGTQFLRHLQRTRLLLHLVDISPMDGGVEASPVDQVRTIERELERHDPELLKKPRWLVLNKADLMFEGRRPGLR
;
A
#
# COMPACT_ATOMS: atom_id res chain seq x y z
N MET A 1 -27.86 -45.08 -2.73
CA MET A 1 -28.81 -46.22 -2.76
C MET A 1 -29.38 -46.38 -1.36
N HIS A 2 -30.53 -45.77 -1.01
CA HIS A 2 -31.05 -45.86 0.36
C HIS A 2 -32.37 -46.63 0.52
N PHE A 3 -33.20 -46.71 -0.53
CA PHE A 3 -34.52 -47.36 -0.43
C PHE A 3 -34.69 -48.63 -1.29
N LYS A 4 -33.71 -48.95 -2.16
CA LYS A 4 -33.76 -50.13 -3.04
C LYS A 4 -33.22 -51.34 -2.29
N SER A 5 -34.00 -52.41 -2.21
CA SER A 5 -33.57 -53.71 -1.66
C SER A 5 -34.06 -54.86 -2.55
N SER A 6 -33.62 -56.09 -2.26
CA SER A 6 -34.06 -57.30 -2.99
C SER A 6 -35.59 -57.50 -2.95
N VAL A 7 -36.22 -57.01 -1.89
CA VAL A 7 -37.68 -57.02 -1.64
C VAL A 7 -38.36 -55.72 -2.10
N ASN A 8 -37.66 -54.58 -2.08
CA ASN A 8 -38.18 -53.28 -2.52
C ASN A 8 -37.48 -52.81 -3.80
N ARG A 9 -37.93 -53.35 -4.95
CA ARG A 9 -37.26 -53.19 -6.25
C ARG A 9 -37.60 -51.88 -6.97
N ALA A 10 -38.74 -51.25 -6.62
CA ALA A 10 -39.21 -49.99 -7.19
C ALA A 10 -39.66 -49.02 -6.07
N PRO A 11 -38.73 -48.55 -5.21
CA PRO A 11 -39.06 -47.66 -4.11
C PRO A 11 -39.59 -46.30 -4.62
N ARG A 12 -40.69 -45.82 -4.03
CA ARG A 12 -41.30 -44.50 -4.29
C ARG A 12 -41.02 -43.47 -3.19
N GLN A 13 -40.08 -43.77 -2.31
CA GLN A 13 -39.77 -42.96 -1.13
C GLN A 13 -38.55 -42.09 -1.40
N SER A 14 -38.60 -40.86 -0.90
CA SER A 14 -37.49 -39.91 -0.85
C SER A 14 -37.44 -39.28 0.54
N THR A 15 -36.25 -39.09 1.08
CA THR A 15 -36.04 -38.23 2.25
C THR A 15 -35.75 -36.81 1.80
N THR A 16 -36.27 -35.84 2.55
CA THR A 16 -35.93 -34.42 2.37
C THR A 16 -34.46 -34.20 2.73
N GLY A 17 -33.80 -33.24 2.07
CA GLY A 17 -32.47 -32.80 2.48
C GLY A 17 -32.48 -32.19 3.88
N GLU A 18 -31.39 -32.34 4.61
CA GLU A 18 -31.20 -31.67 5.90
C GLU A 18 -30.96 -30.17 5.67
N GLU A 19 -31.21 -29.35 6.70
CA GLU A 19 -30.94 -27.91 6.63
C GLU A 19 -29.44 -27.65 6.39
N GLY A 20 -29.14 -26.69 5.52
CA GLY A 20 -27.75 -26.28 5.27
C GLY A 20 -27.19 -25.51 6.46
N GLU A 21 -25.88 -25.63 6.69
CA GLU A 21 -25.22 -24.81 7.72
C GLU A 21 -25.08 -23.36 7.25
N GLU A 22 -25.61 -22.43 8.03
CA GLU A 22 -25.36 -20.99 7.87
C GLU A 22 -24.35 -20.50 8.91
N ARG A 23 -23.32 -19.76 8.47
CA ARG A 23 -22.32 -19.17 9.36
C ARG A 23 -22.00 -17.74 8.97
N LEU A 24 -21.97 -16.85 9.95
CA LEU A 24 -21.46 -15.50 9.77
C LEU A 24 -19.94 -15.52 9.93
N LEU A 25 -19.20 -15.33 8.84
CA LEU A 25 -17.74 -15.38 8.83
C LEU A 25 -17.15 -13.97 8.88
N LYS A 26 -16.26 -13.73 9.84
CA LYS A 26 -15.38 -12.55 9.83
C LYS A 26 -14.10 -12.92 9.09
N LEU A 27 -13.93 -12.37 7.89
CA LEU A 27 -12.73 -12.55 7.09
C LEU A 27 -11.73 -11.43 7.39
N GLU A 28 -10.51 -11.79 7.78
CA GLU A 28 -9.42 -10.86 8.03
C GLU A 28 -8.27 -11.15 7.07
N LEU A 29 -7.93 -10.17 6.22
CA LEU A 29 -6.79 -10.30 5.32
C LEU A 29 -5.51 -9.94 6.07
N LYS A 30 -4.55 -10.87 6.09
CA LYS A 30 -3.15 -10.57 6.43
C LYS A 30 -2.49 -9.81 5.26
N LEU A 31 -2.87 -8.55 5.07
CA LEU A 31 -2.35 -7.72 3.99
C LEU A 31 -0.92 -7.29 4.28
N LEU A 32 -0.02 -7.65 3.38
CA LEU A 32 1.28 -7.02 3.18
C LEU A 32 1.10 -6.08 1.98
N ALA A 33 1.61 -4.86 2.05
CA ALA A 33 1.40 -3.89 0.99
C ALA A 33 1.99 -4.37 -0.35
N ASP A 34 1.28 -4.13 -1.44
CA ASP A 34 1.75 -4.42 -2.80
C ASP A 34 2.71 -3.33 -3.29
N VAL A 35 2.46 -2.09 -2.88
CA VAL A 35 3.21 -0.89 -3.28
C VAL A 35 3.64 -0.11 -2.04
N GLY A 36 4.92 0.25 -1.98
CA GLY A 36 5.46 1.12 -0.93
C GLY A 36 5.68 2.55 -1.45
N LEU A 37 5.22 3.56 -0.70
CA LEU A 37 5.51 4.95 -1.01
C LEU A 37 6.79 5.43 -0.32
N LEU A 38 7.64 6.11 -1.08
CA LEU A 38 8.87 6.74 -0.63
C LEU A 38 8.82 8.24 -0.96
N GLY A 39 9.61 9.03 -0.27
CA GLY A 39 9.75 10.47 -0.54
C GLY A 39 9.77 11.30 0.73
N PHE A 40 10.25 12.55 0.61
CA PHE A 40 10.43 13.47 1.74
C PHE A 40 9.17 13.70 2.59
N PRO A 41 9.31 14.15 3.84
CA PRO A 41 8.18 14.73 4.56
C PRO A 41 7.53 15.79 3.67
N ASN A 42 6.20 15.87 3.68
CA ASN A 42 5.43 16.82 2.86
C ASN A 42 5.55 16.66 1.32
N ALA A 43 6.19 15.58 0.82
CA ALA A 43 6.18 15.23 -0.61
C ALA A 43 4.78 14.87 -1.15
N GLY A 44 3.77 14.78 -0.27
CA GLY A 44 2.38 14.50 -0.63
C GLY A 44 1.99 13.02 -0.56
N LYS A 45 2.79 12.16 0.09
CA LYS A 45 2.51 10.71 0.23
C LYS A 45 1.11 10.42 0.78
N SER A 46 0.78 10.97 1.94
CA SER A 46 -0.53 10.73 2.57
C SER A 46 -1.68 11.41 1.82
N THR A 47 -1.42 12.48 1.06
CA THR A 47 -2.40 13.09 0.14
C THR A 47 -2.69 12.16 -1.03
N LEU A 48 -1.64 11.58 -1.63
CA LEU A 48 -1.77 10.60 -2.71
C LEU A 48 -2.58 9.40 -2.24
N ILE A 49 -2.24 8.80 -1.08
CA ILE A 49 -2.99 7.65 -0.52
C ILE A 49 -4.47 7.98 -0.39
N ARG A 50 -4.82 9.15 0.17
CA ARG A 50 -6.23 9.57 0.31
C ARG A 50 -6.92 9.74 -1.05
N ALA A 51 -6.23 10.27 -2.04
CA ALA A 51 -6.79 10.52 -3.37
C ALA A 51 -7.05 9.23 -4.17
N VAL A 52 -6.18 8.21 -4.03
CA VAL A 52 -6.30 6.96 -4.80
C VAL A 52 -7.03 5.83 -4.06
N SER A 53 -7.21 5.96 -2.74
CA SER A 53 -7.84 4.90 -1.95
C SER A 53 -9.36 4.90 -2.13
N SER A 54 -9.90 3.76 -2.54
CA SER A 54 -11.35 3.53 -2.70
C SER A 54 -12.09 3.40 -1.37
N ALA A 55 -11.35 3.30 -0.26
CA ALA A 55 -11.84 3.31 1.10
C ALA A 55 -11.07 4.35 1.94
N THR A 56 -11.64 4.81 3.05
CA THR A 56 -10.92 5.67 4.00
C THR A 56 -9.62 4.97 4.42
N PRO A 57 -8.46 5.63 4.38
CA PRO A 57 -7.20 5.02 4.79
C PRO A 57 -7.35 4.39 6.16
N LYS A 58 -7.02 3.10 6.26
CA LYS A 58 -7.08 2.38 7.54
C LYS A 58 -5.73 2.49 8.20
N VAL A 59 -5.70 3.09 9.38
CA VAL A 59 -4.61 2.92 10.34
C VAL A 59 -4.72 1.47 10.81
N ALA A 60 -3.68 0.67 10.57
CA ALA A 60 -3.78 -0.77 10.71
C ALA A 60 -2.73 -1.33 11.69
N ASP A 61 -3.23 -2.05 12.68
CA ASP A 61 -2.49 -2.60 13.82
C ASP A 61 -1.97 -4.00 13.47
N TYR A 62 -1.04 -4.08 12.51
CA TYR A 62 -0.49 -5.38 12.13
C TYR A 62 0.37 -5.97 13.27
N PRO A 63 0.38 -7.31 13.44
CA PRO A 63 1.10 -7.98 14.56
C PRO A 63 2.61 -7.74 14.62
N PHE A 64 3.16 -7.00 13.66
CA PHE A 64 4.59 -6.85 13.38
C PHE A 64 5.00 -5.38 13.23
N THR A 65 4.09 -4.44 13.44
CA THR A 65 4.34 -3.02 13.28
C THR A 65 4.38 -2.35 14.66
N THR A 66 5.51 -1.72 15.00
CA THR A 66 5.64 -0.87 16.20
C THR A 66 5.02 0.52 16.00
N LEU A 67 4.82 0.93 14.75
CA LEU A 67 4.15 2.16 14.34
C LEU A 67 3.11 1.85 13.27
N TYR A 68 1.92 2.43 13.41
CA TYR A 68 0.81 2.18 12.50
C TYR A 68 1.05 2.82 11.13
N PRO A 69 1.27 2.04 10.05
CA PRO A 69 1.44 2.63 8.73
C PRO A 69 0.10 3.13 8.20
N ASN A 70 0.15 4.20 7.40
CA ASN A 70 -1.02 4.62 6.63
C ASN A 70 -1.19 3.68 5.43
N LEU A 71 -2.29 2.93 5.40
CA LEU A 71 -2.64 2.07 4.27
C LEU A 71 -3.79 2.63 3.45
N GLY A 72 -3.68 2.52 2.13
CA GLY A 72 -4.76 2.75 1.18
C GLY A 72 -5.04 1.49 0.35
N VAL A 73 -6.31 1.21 0.10
CA VAL A 73 -6.73 0.15 -0.82
C VAL A 73 -7.17 0.81 -2.12
N VAL A 74 -6.47 0.52 -3.21
CA VAL A 74 -6.75 1.08 -4.53
C VAL A 74 -7.47 0.02 -5.35
N SER A 75 -8.69 0.34 -5.78
CA SER A 75 -9.45 -0.47 -6.74
C SER A 75 -9.15 0.02 -8.16
N VAL A 76 -8.66 -0.88 -9.02
CA VAL A 76 -8.40 -0.57 -10.43
C VAL A 76 -9.60 -0.99 -11.29
N GLU A 77 -10.13 -2.18 -11.03
CA GLU A 77 -11.29 -2.77 -11.73
C GLU A 77 -12.09 -3.64 -10.74
N ALA A 78 -13.25 -4.13 -11.17
CA ALA A 78 -14.02 -5.09 -10.38
C ALA A 78 -13.14 -6.30 -10.00
N TYR A 79 -13.08 -6.62 -8.71
CA TYR A 79 -12.28 -7.71 -8.13
C TYR A 79 -10.74 -7.55 -8.27
N ARG A 80 -10.25 -6.39 -8.72
CA ARG A 80 -8.82 -6.07 -8.80
C ARG A 80 -8.49 -4.86 -7.94
N SER A 81 -7.88 -5.14 -6.80
CA SER A 81 -7.36 -4.12 -5.90
C SER A 81 -5.93 -4.43 -5.50
N PHE A 82 -5.22 -3.40 -5.04
CA PHE A 82 -3.89 -3.52 -4.45
C PHE A 82 -3.77 -2.57 -3.26
N VAL A 83 -2.83 -2.89 -2.37
CA VAL A 83 -2.60 -2.11 -1.15
C VAL A 83 -1.36 -1.23 -1.32
N ILE A 84 -1.53 0.05 -1.02
CA ILE A 84 -0.43 1.01 -0.92
C ILE A 84 -0.14 1.24 0.57
N ALA A 85 1.13 1.19 0.95
CA ALA A 85 1.60 1.60 2.26
C ALA A 85 2.47 2.85 2.18
N ASP A 86 2.21 3.81 3.06
CA ASP A 86 3.19 4.84 3.39
C ASP A 86 4.33 4.20 4.19
N VAL A 87 5.57 4.57 3.89
CA VAL A 87 6.75 4.12 4.62
C VAL A 87 7.15 5.23 5.59
N PRO A 88 6.60 5.26 6.84
CA PRO A 88 7.05 6.21 7.83
C PRO A 88 8.53 5.98 8.16
N GLY A 89 9.27 7.07 8.35
CA GLY A 89 10.56 7.01 9.02
C GLY A 89 11.78 6.58 8.18
N LEU A 90 11.74 6.52 6.85
CA LEU A 90 13.00 6.35 6.07
C LEU A 90 13.98 7.52 6.30
N ILE A 91 13.44 8.71 6.53
CA ILE A 91 14.14 10.01 6.49
C ILE A 91 14.16 10.70 7.87
N GLU A 92 13.35 10.22 8.80
CA GLU A 92 13.31 10.69 10.19
C GLU A 92 14.23 9.79 11.03
N GLY A 93 15.54 9.99 10.90
CA GLY A 93 16.50 9.49 11.91
C GLY A 93 16.48 7.98 12.19
N ALA A 94 16.08 7.13 11.23
CA ALA A 94 16.09 5.67 11.41
C ALA A 94 17.49 5.07 11.68
N ALA A 95 18.54 5.88 11.58
CA ALA A 95 19.90 5.54 11.98
C ALA A 95 20.12 5.54 13.51
N ASP A 96 19.32 6.28 14.32
CA ASP A 96 19.63 6.54 15.74
C ASP A 96 18.57 6.05 16.75
N GLY A 97 17.92 4.91 16.47
CA GLY A 97 17.36 4.08 17.55
C GLY A 97 15.85 4.17 17.84
N ALA A 98 15.03 4.70 16.94
CA ALA A 98 13.57 4.78 17.15
C ALA A 98 12.78 3.45 16.99
N GLY A 99 13.45 2.29 16.91
CA GLY A 99 12.77 0.98 16.85
C GLY A 99 11.89 0.75 15.61
N LEU A 100 12.07 1.58 14.58
CA LEU A 100 11.25 1.64 13.36
C LEU A 100 11.59 0.58 12.30
N GLY A 101 12.85 0.13 12.25
CA GLY A 101 13.46 -0.18 10.95
C GLY A 101 13.28 -1.60 10.43
N THR A 102 13.80 -2.62 11.12
CA THR A 102 14.11 -3.89 10.42
C THR A 102 12.89 -4.70 10.02
N GLN A 103 11.87 -4.76 10.88
CA GLN A 103 10.68 -5.57 10.58
C GLN A 103 9.85 -4.88 9.50
N PHE A 104 9.57 -3.58 9.61
CA PHE A 104 8.83 -2.83 8.59
C PHE A 104 9.56 -2.77 7.24
N LEU A 105 10.87 -2.57 7.22
CA LEU A 105 11.67 -2.62 5.99
C LEU A 105 11.70 -4.03 5.37
N ARG A 106 11.67 -5.10 6.19
CA ARG A 106 11.44 -6.46 5.69
C ARG A 106 10.05 -6.66 5.07
N HIS A 107 9.04 -5.90 5.52
CA HIS A 107 7.73 -5.87 4.86
C HIS A 107 7.82 -5.07 3.55
N LEU A 108 8.59 -3.99 3.53
CA LEU A 108 8.90 -3.24 2.32
C LEU A 108 9.65 -4.10 1.29
N GLN A 109 10.51 -5.03 1.71
CA GLN A 109 11.12 -6.04 0.82
C GLN A 109 10.09 -6.95 0.13
N ARG A 110 8.86 -7.07 0.65
CA ARG A 110 7.79 -7.87 0.02
C ARG A 110 6.91 -7.08 -0.94
N THR A 111 7.00 -5.75 -0.97
CA THR A 111 6.29 -4.95 -1.98
C THR A 111 6.79 -5.30 -3.38
N ARG A 112 5.92 -5.22 -4.37
CA ARG A 112 6.29 -5.50 -5.76
C ARG A 112 6.85 -4.26 -6.47
N LEU A 113 6.52 -3.08 -5.96
CA LEU A 113 6.86 -1.78 -6.54
C LEU A 113 7.11 -0.75 -5.45
N LEU A 114 8.07 0.13 -5.67
CA LEU A 114 8.30 1.33 -4.88
C LEU A 114 7.90 2.57 -5.70
N LEU A 115 6.97 3.37 -5.18
CA LEU A 115 6.63 4.68 -5.75
C LEU A 115 7.37 5.75 -4.98
N HIS A 116 8.31 6.41 -5.64
CA HIS A 116 9.14 7.44 -5.04
C HIS A 116 8.61 8.80 -5.44
N LEU A 117 7.87 9.43 -4.53
CA LEU A 117 7.32 10.76 -4.70
C LEU A 117 8.42 11.80 -4.49
N VAL A 118 8.57 12.67 -5.49
CA VAL A 118 9.53 13.76 -5.49
C VAL A 118 8.76 15.06 -5.62
N ASP A 119 8.94 15.96 -4.65
CA ASP A 119 8.38 17.30 -4.74
C ASP A 119 9.26 18.13 -5.68
N ILE A 120 8.70 18.57 -6.81
CA ILE A 120 9.46 19.36 -7.80
C ILE A 120 9.43 20.85 -7.52
N SER A 121 8.56 21.33 -6.63
CA SER A 121 8.44 22.73 -6.26
C SER A 121 8.68 22.89 -4.76
N PRO A 122 9.93 22.77 -4.28
CA PRO A 122 10.26 23.08 -2.90
C PRO A 122 9.96 24.56 -2.68
N MET A 123 8.81 24.86 -2.06
CA MET A 123 8.43 26.22 -1.65
C MET A 123 9.55 26.81 -0.78
N ASP A 124 9.80 28.11 -0.93
CA ASP A 124 10.68 28.89 -0.07
C ASP A 124 10.30 28.66 1.41
N GLY A 125 11.13 27.92 2.14
CA GLY A 125 11.01 27.79 3.61
C GLY A 125 10.89 26.40 4.22
N GLY A 126 11.28 25.29 3.55
CA GLY A 126 11.24 23.98 4.21
C GLY A 126 12.31 22.96 3.86
N VAL A 127 12.79 22.91 2.62
CA VAL A 127 13.89 22.01 2.22
C VAL A 127 14.75 22.71 1.17
N GLU A 128 15.97 23.11 1.53
CA GLU A 128 16.96 23.73 0.62
C GLU A 128 17.52 22.74 -0.44
N ALA A 129 17.00 21.51 -0.50
CA ALA A 129 17.54 20.44 -1.33
C ALA A 129 16.81 20.34 -2.68
N SER A 130 17.59 20.31 -3.76
CA SER A 130 17.06 20.11 -5.10
C SER A 130 16.29 18.77 -5.18
N PRO A 131 15.33 18.61 -6.12
CA PRO A 131 14.64 17.34 -6.34
C PRO A 131 15.62 16.17 -6.55
N VAL A 132 16.77 16.43 -7.17
CA VAL A 132 17.85 15.44 -7.38
C VAL A 132 18.48 15.02 -6.05
N ASP A 133 18.73 15.97 -5.15
CA ASP A 133 19.32 15.68 -3.84
C ASP A 133 18.35 14.91 -2.96
N GLN A 134 17.05 15.20 -3.05
CA GLN A 134 16.01 14.41 -2.39
C GLN A 134 16.07 12.95 -2.85
N VAL A 135 16.09 12.71 -4.17
CA VAL A 135 16.16 11.35 -4.72
C VAL A 135 17.42 10.62 -4.24
N ARG A 136 18.58 11.27 -4.33
CA ARG A 136 19.86 10.69 -3.91
C ARG A 136 19.95 10.44 -2.41
N THR A 137 19.24 11.21 -1.60
CA THR A 137 19.19 11.01 -0.14
C THR A 137 18.40 9.75 0.19
N ILE A 138 17.22 9.60 -0.41
CA ILE A 138 16.42 8.37 -0.27
C ILE A 138 17.17 7.15 -0.81
N GLU A 139 17.89 7.27 -1.91
CA GLU A 139 18.74 6.18 -2.43
C GLU A 139 19.77 5.71 -1.42
N ARG A 140 20.49 6.66 -0.81
CA ARG A 140 21.50 6.35 0.22
C ARG A 140 20.89 5.74 1.47
N GLU A 141 19.69 6.18 1.87
CA GLU A 141 18.98 5.59 3.00
C GLU A 141 18.53 4.16 2.71
N LEU A 142 17.94 3.92 1.53
CA LEU A 142 17.56 2.57 1.09
C LEU A 142 18.80 1.65 1.05
N GLU A 143 19.92 2.11 0.49
CA GLU A 143 21.17 1.35 0.42
C GLU A 143 21.72 0.99 1.80
N ARG A 144 21.75 1.97 2.72
CA ARG A 144 22.23 1.77 4.10
C ARG A 144 21.38 0.74 4.86
N HIS A 145 20.09 0.69 4.58
CA HIS A 145 19.18 -0.24 5.23
C HIS A 145 19.22 -1.64 4.60
N ASP A 146 19.09 -1.71 3.28
CA ASP A 146 19.14 -2.95 2.53
C ASP A 146 19.40 -2.67 1.03
N PRO A 147 20.59 -3.05 0.51
CA PRO A 147 20.93 -2.89 -0.91
C PRO A 147 19.95 -3.58 -1.88
N GLU A 148 19.21 -4.62 -1.45
CA GLU A 148 18.22 -5.27 -2.30
C GLU A 148 17.00 -4.37 -2.59
N LEU A 149 16.69 -3.41 -1.72
CA LEU A 149 15.61 -2.43 -1.96
C LEU A 149 15.91 -1.52 -3.15
N LEU A 150 17.19 -1.21 -3.43
CA LEU A 150 17.56 -0.42 -4.61
C LEU A 150 17.38 -1.16 -5.93
N LYS A 151 17.42 -2.50 -5.90
CA LYS A 151 17.24 -3.34 -7.08
C LYS A 151 15.77 -3.50 -7.46
N LYS A 152 14.85 -3.12 -6.57
CA LYS A 152 13.42 -3.24 -6.82
C LYS A 152 12.96 -2.29 -7.93
N PRO A 153 11.92 -2.68 -8.69
CA PRO A 153 11.22 -1.76 -9.57
C PRO A 153 10.80 -0.52 -8.78
N ARG A 154 11.22 0.65 -9.27
CA ARG A 154 10.97 1.93 -8.63
C ARG A 154 10.55 2.96 -9.66
N TRP A 155 9.41 3.61 -9.42
CA TRP A 155 8.93 4.70 -10.27
C TRP A 155 9.10 6.03 -9.55
N LEU A 156 9.71 7.00 -10.23
CA LEU A 156 9.75 8.38 -9.78
C LEU A 156 8.42 9.05 -10.14
N VAL A 157 7.73 9.58 -9.13
CA VAL A 157 6.47 10.28 -9.27
C VAL A 157 6.72 11.74 -8.91
N LEU A 158 6.72 12.60 -9.92
CA LEU A 158 6.91 14.04 -9.74
C LEU A 158 5.58 14.65 -9.27
N ASN A 159 5.57 15.21 -8.06
CA ASN A 159 4.39 15.77 -7.43
C ASN A 159 4.51 17.30 -7.33
N LYS A 160 3.35 17.99 -7.16
CA LYS A 160 3.22 19.46 -7.11
C LYS A 160 3.64 20.18 -8.40
N ALA A 161 3.44 19.52 -9.54
CA ALA A 161 3.74 20.12 -10.84
C ALA A 161 2.85 21.31 -11.19
N ASP A 162 1.66 21.41 -10.59
CA ASP A 162 0.77 22.56 -10.69
C ASP A 162 1.44 23.88 -10.31
N LEU A 163 2.31 23.88 -9.29
CA LEU A 163 3.06 25.06 -8.83
C LEU A 163 4.10 25.56 -9.85
N MET A 164 4.58 24.68 -10.73
CA MET A 164 5.52 25.06 -11.80
C MET A 164 4.84 25.82 -12.95
N PHE A 165 3.53 25.69 -13.11
CA PHE A 165 2.79 26.24 -14.25
C PHE A 165 1.95 27.49 -13.92
N GLU A 166 1.97 27.99 -12.67
CA GLU A 166 1.16 29.16 -12.26
C GLU A 166 1.50 30.45 -13.04
N GLY A 167 2.68 30.53 -13.67
CA GLY A 167 3.08 31.64 -14.55
C GLY A 167 2.63 31.53 -16.02
N ARG A 168 1.99 30.44 -16.43
CA ARG A 168 1.64 30.18 -17.85
C ARG A 168 0.23 29.62 -17.96
N ARG A 169 -0.77 30.39 -17.55
CA ARG A 169 -2.16 30.15 -18.00
C ARG A 169 -2.19 30.36 -19.52
N PRO A 170 -2.38 29.34 -20.36
CA PRO A 170 -2.70 29.59 -21.76
C PRO A 170 -4.06 30.29 -21.73
N GLY A 171 -4.07 31.55 -22.16
CA GLY A 171 -5.29 32.34 -22.21
C GLY A 171 -6.35 31.57 -22.98
N LEU A 172 -7.53 31.43 -22.36
CA LEU A 172 -8.75 31.23 -23.12
C LEU A 172 -8.87 32.40 -24.11
N ARG A 173 -8.65 32.12 -25.38
CA ARG A 173 -9.17 32.87 -26.52
C ARG A 173 -9.73 31.87 -27.52
#